data_AF-A0A140GU09-F1
#
_entry.id   AF-A0A140GU09-F1
#
_cell.length_a   1.000
_cell.length_b   1.000
_cell.length_c   1.000
_cell.angle_alpha   90.00
_cell.angle_beta   90.00
_cell.angle_gamma   90.00
#
_symmetry.space_group_name_H-M   'P 1'
#
loop_
_entity.id
_entity.type
_entity.pdbx_description
1 polymer ?
#
loop_
_entity_poly.entity_id
_entity_poly.type
_entity_poly.pdbx_seq_one_letter_code
_entity_poly.pdbx_strand_id
1 'polypeptide(L)'
;MDIQKEHFNGVYSTIFEHMGEKVTREIHSVFGGQQFNFPKKLYSKEYVIKYLQENYNGKNVRKLAKELDYSERWVQSIINRNNIKIR
;
A
#
# COMPACT_ATOMS: atom_id res chain seq x y z
N MET A 1 5.23 9.86 32.08
CA MET A 1 6.55 9.44 31.56
C MET A 1 6.47 9.57 30.06
N ASP A 2 7.36 10.36 29.47
CA ASP A 2 7.35 10.55 28.02
C ASP A 2 7.94 9.31 27.35
N ILE A 3 7.15 8.69 26.48
CA ILE A 3 7.55 7.48 25.79
C ILE A 3 8.40 7.89 24.57
N GLN A 4 9.58 7.30 24.45
CA GLN A 4 10.53 7.53 23.37
C GLN A 4 10.68 6.27 22.51
N LYS A 5 11.20 6.40 21.29
CA LYS A 5 11.28 5.29 20.34
C LYS A 5 12.20 4.17 20.80
N GLU A 6 13.21 4.50 21.62
CA GLU A 6 14.16 3.57 22.23
C GLU A 6 13.49 2.63 23.24
N HIS A 7 12.29 2.95 23.69
CA HIS A 7 11.50 2.10 24.58
C HIS A 7 10.79 0.94 23.84
N PHE A 8 10.82 0.90 22.49
CA PHE A 8 10.17 -0.13 21.69
C PHE A 8 11.16 -1.07 21.00
N ASN A 9 10.83 -2.35 20.94
CA ASN A 9 11.69 -3.38 20.32
C ASN A 9 11.58 -3.40 18.80
N GLY A 10 12.73 -3.40 18.11
CA GLY A 10 12.83 -3.67 16.67
C GLY A 10 11.89 -2.80 15.82
N VAL A 11 11.07 -3.45 14.98
CA VAL A 11 10.15 -2.77 14.06
C VAL A 11 9.14 -1.86 14.78
N TYR A 12 8.81 -2.13 16.05
CA TYR A 12 7.90 -1.28 16.81
C TYR A 12 8.47 0.10 17.10
N SER A 13 9.80 0.25 17.14
CA SER A 13 10.47 1.55 17.25
C SER A 13 10.22 2.39 16.00
N THR A 14 10.41 1.80 14.82
CA THR A 14 10.14 2.45 13.53
C THR A 14 8.66 2.77 13.35
N ILE A 15 7.76 1.87 13.75
CA ILE A 15 6.32 2.11 13.71
C ILE A 15 5.96 3.27 14.66
N PHE A 16 6.51 3.30 15.88
CA PHE A 16 6.26 4.39 16.82
C PHE A 16 6.75 5.74 16.28
N GLU A 17 7.96 5.79 15.71
CA GLU A 17 8.54 7.01 15.17
C GLU A 17 7.72 7.61 14.01
N HIS A 18 7.11 6.75 13.18
CA HIS A 18 6.35 7.21 12.01
C HIS A 18 4.83 7.25 12.19
N MET A 19 4.27 6.45 13.12
CA MET A 19 2.83 6.25 13.28
C MET A 19 2.31 6.49 14.71
N GLY A 20 3.21 6.71 15.68
CA GLY A 20 2.86 7.01 17.07
C GLY A 20 2.46 5.79 17.92
N GLU A 21 2.38 6.01 19.23
CA GLU A 21 2.19 4.95 20.23
C GLU A 21 0.91 4.13 20.02
N LYS A 22 -0.20 4.80 19.71
CA LYS A 22 -1.51 4.14 19.58
C LYS A 22 -1.45 3.04 18.52
N VAL A 23 -0.94 3.36 17.34
CA VAL A 23 -0.83 2.41 16.21
C VAL A 23 0.15 1.29 16.56
N THR A 24 1.29 1.61 17.18
CA THR A 24 2.26 0.60 17.63
C THR A 24 1.64 -0.43 18.56
N ARG A 25 0.83 0.01 19.54
CA ARG A 25 0.14 -0.88 20.48
C ARG A 25 -0.94 -1.73 19.82
N GLU A 26 -1.69 -1.17 18.88
CA GLU A 26 -2.70 -1.91 18.10
C GLU A 26 -2.07 -3.00 17.21
N ILE A 27 -0.95 -2.71 16.56
CA ILE A 27 -0.23 -3.72 15.77
C ILE A 27 0.30 -4.84 16.68
N HIS A 28 0.90 -4.48 17.82
CA HIS A 28 1.44 -5.47 18.76
C HIS A 28 0.33 -6.38 19.33
N SER A 29 -0.85 -5.83 19.66
CA SER A 29 -1.94 -6.63 20.22
C SER A 29 -2.53 -7.63 19.22
N VAL A 30 -2.49 -7.32 17.91
CA VAL A 30 -3.04 -8.19 16.86
C VAL A 30 -2.00 -9.19 16.32
N PHE A 31 -0.75 -8.76 16.15
CA PHE A 31 0.26 -9.52 15.40
C PHE A 31 1.47 -9.96 16.25
N GLY A 32 1.48 -9.69 17.55
CA GLY A 32 2.59 -10.04 18.44
C GLY A 32 2.99 -11.52 18.35
N GLY A 33 4.28 -11.79 18.16
CA GLY A 33 4.83 -13.15 18.04
C GLY A 33 4.77 -13.77 16.63
N GLN A 34 4.12 -13.10 15.67
CA GLN A 34 4.08 -13.54 14.27
C GLN A 34 5.23 -12.93 13.46
N GLN A 35 5.67 -13.64 12.41
CA GLN A 35 6.58 -13.11 11.40
C GLN A 35 5.81 -12.81 10.13
N PHE A 36 5.95 -11.59 9.60
CA PHE A 36 5.38 -11.19 8.32
C PHE A 36 6.47 -10.64 7.40
N ASN A 37 6.32 -10.88 6.11
CA ASN A 37 7.08 -10.19 5.07
C ASN A 37 6.14 -9.18 4.42
N PHE A 38 6.43 -7.88 4.55
CA PHE A 38 5.62 -6.87 3.88
C PHE A 38 5.78 -6.99 2.37
N PRO A 39 4.70 -7.26 1.62
CA PRO A 39 4.78 -7.31 0.18
C PRO A 39 5.13 -5.92 -0.36
N LYS A 40 5.91 -5.87 -1.45
CA LYS A 40 6.20 -4.61 -2.14
C LYS A 40 4.94 -3.89 -2.63
N LYS A 41 3.88 -4.64 -2.94
CA LYS A 41 2.62 -4.11 -3.45
C LYS A 41 1.60 -4.01 -2.32
N LEU A 42 1.09 -2.80 -2.14
CA LEU A 42 0.08 -2.48 -1.14
C LEU A 42 -1.28 -3.07 -1.51
N TYR A 43 -1.67 -2.97 -2.78
CA TYR A 43 -2.98 -3.39 -3.25
C TYR A 43 -2.95 -4.75 -3.94
N SER A 44 -4.04 -5.51 -3.80
CA SER A 44 -4.23 -6.73 -4.57
C SER A 44 -4.42 -6.42 -6.06
N LYS A 45 -4.14 -7.42 -6.90
CA LYS A 45 -4.30 -7.28 -8.35
C LYS A 45 -5.75 -6.99 -8.73
N GLU A 46 -6.68 -7.61 -8.03
CA GLU A 46 -8.13 -7.47 -8.23
C GLU A 46 -8.57 -6.04 -7.91
N TYR A 47 -8.10 -5.49 -6.79
CA TYR A 47 -8.36 -4.09 -6.44
C TYR A 47 -7.78 -3.15 -7.49
N VAL A 48 -6.54 -3.38 -7.94
CA VAL A 48 -5.90 -2.56 -8.97
C VAL A 48 -6.72 -2.54 -10.27
N ILE A 49 -7.21 -3.70 -10.74
CA ILE A 49 -8.05 -3.77 -11.94
C ILE A 49 -9.34 -2.96 -11.75
N LYS A 50 -10.02 -3.14 -10.62
CA LYS A 50 -11.24 -2.39 -10.30
C LYS A 50 -11.00 -0.89 -10.23
N TYR A 51 -9.93 -0.46 -9.56
CA TYR A 51 -9.55 0.95 -9.46
C TYR A 51 -9.28 1.56 -10.85
N LEU A 52 -8.61 0.83 -11.74
CA LEU A 52 -8.39 1.28 -13.11
C LEU A 52 -9.71 1.36 -13.89
N GLN A 53 -10.65 0.43 -13.71
CA GLN A 53 -11.97 0.50 -14.34
C GLN A 53 -12.77 1.74 -13.92
N GLU A 54 -12.65 2.15 -12.66
CA GLU A 54 -13.42 3.27 -12.10
C GLU A 54 -12.79 4.64 -12.41
N ASN A 55 -11.46 4.69 -12.58
CA ASN A 55 -10.69 5.93 -12.63
C ASN A 55 -9.96 6.19 -13.96
N TYR A 56 -9.87 5.23 -14.88
CA TYR A 56 -9.20 5.43 -16.17
C TYR A 56 -10.02 6.30 -17.12
N ASN A 57 -9.42 7.39 -17.59
CA ASN A 57 -10.07 8.37 -18.47
C ASN A 57 -9.42 8.49 -19.86
N GLY A 58 -8.62 7.49 -20.26
CA GLY A 58 -7.89 7.51 -21.53
C GLY A 58 -6.55 8.27 -21.48
N LYS A 59 -6.41 9.28 -20.61
CA LYS A 59 -5.25 10.19 -20.60
C LYS A 59 -4.43 10.18 -19.31
N ASN A 60 -4.89 9.48 -18.27
CA ASN A 60 -4.30 9.52 -16.92
C ASN A 60 -3.45 8.30 -16.52
N VAL A 61 -2.99 7.48 -17.49
CA VAL A 61 -2.19 6.26 -17.21
C VAL A 61 -1.00 6.54 -16.29
N ARG A 62 -0.24 7.60 -16.57
CA ARG A 62 0.92 8.02 -15.76
C ARG A 62 0.57 8.34 -14.31
N LYS A 63 -0.55 9.04 -14.09
CA LYS A 63 -1.03 9.36 -12.76
C LYS A 63 -1.42 8.09 -12.00
N LEU A 64 -2.22 7.22 -12.62
CA LEU A 64 -2.67 5.96 -12.02
C LEU A 64 -1.49 5.02 -11.72
N ALA A 65 -0.50 4.96 -12.60
CA ALA A 65 0.72 4.19 -12.39
C ALA A 65 1.48 4.66 -11.14
N LYS A 66 1.62 5.98 -10.95
CA LYS A 66 2.25 6.54 -9.76
C LYS A 66 1.46 6.26 -8.48
N GLU A 67 0.13 6.42 -8.51
CA GLU A 67 -0.74 6.18 -7.35
C GLU A 67 -0.73 4.71 -6.89
N LEU A 68 -0.66 3.78 -7.84
CA LEU A 68 -0.68 2.35 -7.57
C LEU A 68 0.73 1.75 -7.41
N ASP A 69 1.78 2.57 -7.47
CA ASP A 69 3.19 2.14 -7.49
C ASP A 69 3.52 1.14 -8.62
N TYR A 70 3.02 1.34 -9.84
CA TYR A 70 3.37 0.51 -11.01
C TYR A 70 4.06 1.31 -12.09
N SER A 71 4.71 0.60 -13.02
CA SER A 71 5.19 1.23 -14.25
C SER A 71 4.01 1.51 -15.18
N GLU A 72 4.10 2.58 -15.96
CA GLU A 72 3.09 2.93 -16.97
C GLU A 72 2.84 1.78 -17.94
N ARG A 73 3.91 1.08 -18.35
CA ARG A 73 3.84 -0.10 -19.24
C ARG A 73 2.99 -1.23 -18.63
N TRP A 74 3.13 -1.49 -17.34
CA TRP A 74 2.34 -2.52 -16.66
C TRP A 74 0.87 -2.11 -16.58
N VAL A 75 0.59 -0.88 -16.19
CA VAL A 75 -0.79 -0.36 -16.14
C VAL A 75 -1.45 -0.41 -17.51
N GLN A 76 -0.74 0.01 -18.56
CA GLN A 76 -1.23 -0.09 -19.94
C GLN A 76 -1.50 -1.54 -20.34
N SER A 77 -0.63 -2.48 -19.94
CA SER A 77 -0.85 -3.90 -20.18
C SER A 77 -2.12 -4.41 -19.48
N ILE A 78 -2.39 -3.96 -18.26
CA ILE A 78 -3.60 -4.32 -17.52
C ILE A 78 -4.85 -3.74 -18.17
N ILE A 79 -4.82 -2.46 -18.56
CA ILE A 79 -5.93 -1.79 -19.28
C ILE A 79 -6.28 -2.57 -20.55
N ASN A 80 -5.28 -2.90 -21.35
CA ASN A 80 -5.48 -3.61 -22.62
C ASN A 80 -5.97 -5.05 -22.40
N ARG A 81 -5.37 -5.81 -21.47
CA ARG A 81 -5.76 -7.21 -21.21
C ARG A 81 -7.17 -7.35 -20.63
N ASN A 82 -7.62 -6.37 -19.86
CA ASN A 82 -8.94 -6.39 -19.23
C ASN A 82 -9.98 -5.57 -20.00
N ASN A 83 -9.65 -5.09 -21.21
CA ASN A 83 -10.52 -4.26 -22.05
C ASN A 83 -11.17 -3.10 -21.27
N ILE A 84 -10.40 -2.43 -20.42
CA ILE A 84 -10.90 -1.35 -19.57
C ILE A 84 -11.32 -0.17 -20.46
N LYS A 85 -12.61 0.19 -20.37
CA LYS A 85 -13.19 1.28 -21.17
C LYS A 85 -12.86 2.64 -20.57
N ILE A 86 -12.80 3.63 -21.45
CA ILE A 86 -12.70 5.04 -21.06
C ILE A 86 -14.02 5.44 -20.40
N ARG A 87 -13.93 6.11 -19.26
CA ARG A 87 -15.08 6.75 -18.61
C ARG A 87 -15.36 8.13 -19.18
#